data_AF-A0A952LIH7-F1
#
_entry.id   AF-A0A952LIH7-F1
#
_cell.length_a   1.000
_cell.length_b   1.000
_cell.length_c   1.000
_cell.angle_alpha   90.00
_cell.angle_beta   90.00
_cell.angle_gamma   90.00
#
_symmetry.space_group_name_H-M   'P 1'
#
loop_
_entity.id
_entity.type
_entity.pdbx_description
1 polymer ?
#
loop_
_entity_poly.entity_id
_entity_poly.type
_entity_poly.pdbx_seq_one_letter_code
_entity_poly.pdbx_strand_id
1 'polypeptide(L)'
;MDKSPYALDFLLHQLELIKSNIRKPKYKELIKEIFENNELYEKFLIAKDKKSRNYKHGVLERVASTGSLALCIYDNYPTIDIDLLLTAIILSGFRDAVGRPFFYKNIKDYPEIAEILYKKNRQKPKIEHFLFDEIIKIDERVKVRESNKIF
;
A
#
# COMPACT_ATOMS: atom_id res chain seq x y z
N MET A 1 15.43 -15.36 -10.56
CA MET A 1 14.29 -14.42 -10.61
C MET A 1 14.81 -13.05 -10.24
N ASP A 2 14.44 -12.04 -11.02
CA ASP A 2 14.68 -10.65 -10.61
C ASP A 2 13.96 -10.39 -9.30
N LYS A 3 14.65 -9.68 -8.41
CA LYS A 3 14.21 -9.28 -7.08
C LYS A 3 14.39 -7.78 -6.94
N SER A 4 13.71 -7.17 -5.98
CA SER A 4 13.89 -5.75 -5.67
C SER A 4 15.37 -5.40 -5.51
N PRO A 5 15.82 -4.24 -6.01
CA PRO A 5 17.17 -3.75 -5.77
C PRO A 5 17.40 -3.39 -4.30
N TYR A 6 16.33 -3.20 -3.51
CA TYR A 6 16.43 -2.96 -2.08
C TYR A 6 16.50 -4.27 -1.29
N ALA A 7 17.24 -4.25 -0.18
CA ALA A 7 17.28 -5.36 0.75
C ALA A 7 15.89 -5.61 1.38
N LEU A 8 15.51 -6.88 1.57
CA LEU A 8 14.22 -7.23 2.15
C LEU A 8 14.05 -6.62 3.56
N ASP A 9 15.08 -6.72 4.40
CA ASP A 9 15.04 -6.18 5.77
C ASP A 9 14.81 -4.67 5.78
N PHE A 10 15.38 -3.94 4.81
CA PHE A 10 15.12 -2.52 4.63
C PHE A 10 13.64 -2.27 4.29
N LEU A 11 13.08 -3.03 3.35
CA LEU A 11 11.67 -2.89 2.97
C LEU A 11 10.71 -3.23 4.13
N LEU A 12 11.03 -4.26 4.91
CA LEU A 12 10.26 -4.63 6.10
C LEU A 12 10.36 -3.55 7.18
N HIS A 13 11.54 -2.97 7.38
CA HIS A 13 11.71 -1.85 8.30
C HIS A 13 10.85 -0.65 7.89
N GLN A 14 10.82 -0.29 6.60
CA GLN A 14 9.94 0.77 6.10
C GLN A 14 8.46 0.47 6.34
N LEU A 15 8.05 -0.79 6.13
CA LEU A 15 6.68 -1.22 6.40
C LEU A 15 6.32 -1.08 7.89
N GLU A 16 7.23 -1.43 8.79
CA GLU A 16 7.03 -1.25 10.24
C GLU A 16 6.95 0.24 10.62
N LEU A 17 7.76 1.10 10.02
CA LEU A 17 7.66 2.56 10.21
C LEU A 17 6.28 3.07 9.79
N ILE A 18 5.79 2.64 8.62
CA ILE A 18 4.45 3.00 8.14
C ILE A 18 3.37 2.52 9.12
N LYS A 19 3.44 1.26 9.56
CA LYS A 19 2.49 0.68 10.52
C LYS A 19 2.49 1.44 11.86
N SER A 20 3.66 1.86 12.34
CA SER A 20 3.79 2.57 13.62
C SER A 20 3.11 3.94 13.65
N ASN A 21 2.90 4.55 12.47
CA ASN A 21 2.21 5.83 12.32
C ASN A 21 0.68 5.72 12.30
N ILE A 22 0.15 4.50 12.20
CA ILE A 22 -1.29 4.25 12.31
C ILE A 22 -1.62 4.18 13.80
N ARG A 23 -2.44 5.11 14.28
CA ARG A 23 -2.83 5.33 15.68
C ARG A 23 -4.22 4.79 15.98
N LYS A 24 -5.16 4.83 15.03
CA LYS A 24 -6.55 4.40 15.20
C LYS A 24 -6.63 2.90 15.52
N PRO A 25 -7.21 2.50 16.66
CA PRO A 25 -7.25 1.09 17.09
C PRO A 25 -7.86 0.15 16.04
N LYS A 26 -9.00 0.54 15.45
CA LYS A 26 -9.68 -0.26 14.42
C LYS A 26 -8.79 -0.65 13.25
N TYR A 27 -7.87 0.21 12.83
CA TYR A 27 -6.97 -0.07 11.71
C TYR A 27 -5.73 -0.85 12.13
N LYS A 28 -5.25 -0.63 13.37
CA LYS A 28 -4.20 -1.47 13.95
C LYS A 28 -4.65 -2.93 14.03
N GLU A 29 -5.86 -3.16 14.53
CA GLU A 29 -6.46 -4.49 14.64
C GLU A 29 -6.60 -5.15 13.26
N LEU A 30 -7.20 -4.46 12.30
CA LEU A 30 -7.31 -4.95 10.93
C LEU A 30 -5.95 -5.32 10.32
N ILE A 31 -4.95 -4.44 10.44
CA ILE A 31 -3.62 -4.70 9.91
C ILE A 31 -2.99 -5.89 10.62
N LYS A 32 -3.10 -5.97 11.95
CA LYS A 32 -2.58 -7.09 12.74
C LYS A 32 -3.16 -8.41 12.24
N GLU A 33 -4.49 -8.52 12.11
CA GLU A 33 -5.17 -9.72 11.63
C GLU A 33 -4.69 -10.16 10.23
N ILE A 34 -4.48 -9.18 9.32
CA ILE A 34 -3.99 -9.46 7.97
C ILE A 34 -2.54 -9.97 7.97
N PHE A 35 -1.68 -9.43 8.83
CA PHE A 35 -0.28 -9.85 8.93
C PHE A 35 -0.10 -11.16 9.69
N GLU A 36 -0.96 -11.47 10.66
CA GLU A 36 -0.96 -12.74 11.39
C GLU A 36 -1.47 -13.90 10.52
N ASN A 37 -2.12 -13.61 9.39
CA ASN A 37 -2.44 -14.62 8.39
C ASN A 37 -1.21 -14.97 7.55
N ASN A 38 -0.54 -16.07 7.93
CA ASN A 38 0.67 -16.56 7.26
C ASN A 38 0.52 -16.69 5.73
N GLU A 39 -0.63 -17.17 5.24
CA GLU A 39 -0.84 -17.35 3.80
C GLU A 39 -0.89 -15.99 3.05
N LEU A 40 -1.61 -15.01 3.62
CA LEU A 40 -1.66 -13.65 3.07
C LEU A 40 -0.28 -12.99 3.10
N TYR A 41 0.42 -13.13 4.22
CA TYR A 41 1.72 -12.52 4.45
C TYR A 41 2.78 -13.06 3.50
N GLU A 42 2.88 -14.39 3.36
CA GLU A 42 3.83 -15.02 2.43
C GLU A 42 3.59 -14.59 0.97
N LYS A 43 2.32 -14.58 0.54
CA LYS A 43 1.93 -14.10 -0.79
C LYS A 43 2.33 -12.65 -0.99
N PHE A 44 2.08 -11.80 0.01
CA PHE A 44 2.45 -10.39 -0.03
C PHE A 44 3.97 -10.19 -0.17
N LEU A 45 4.78 -10.92 0.61
CA LEU A 45 6.23 -10.80 0.57
C LEU A 45 6.78 -11.11 -0.82
N ILE A 46 6.32 -12.15 -1.50
CA ILE A 46 6.88 -12.57 -2.79
C ILE A 46 6.24 -11.88 -4.00
N ALA A 47 5.16 -11.10 -3.78
CA ALA A 47 4.37 -10.53 -4.85
C ALA A 47 5.17 -9.57 -5.75
N LYS A 48 4.93 -9.70 -7.06
CA LYS A 48 5.45 -8.81 -8.10
C LYS A 48 4.44 -7.73 -8.41
N ASP A 49 4.87 -6.48 -8.50
CA ASP A 49 4.02 -5.41 -9.01
C ASP A 49 4.15 -5.36 -10.53
N LYS A 50 3.26 -6.06 -11.23
CA LYS A 50 3.34 -6.27 -12.69
C LYS A 50 3.36 -4.99 -13.52
N LYS A 51 2.95 -3.85 -12.96
CA LYS A 51 2.91 -2.57 -13.66
C LYS A 51 4.25 -1.88 -13.77
N SER A 52 4.99 -1.81 -12.65
CA SER A 52 6.21 -0.98 -12.56
C SER A 52 7.42 -1.74 -12.02
N ARG A 53 7.19 -2.75 -11.15
CA ARG A 53 8.24 -3.49 -10.44
C ARG A 53 7.98 -4.99 -10.57
N ASN A 54 8.16 -5.50 -11.79
CA ASN A 54 7.83 -6.88 -12.14
C ASN A 54 8.88 -7.91 -11.65
N TYR A 55 9.21 -7.85 -10.37
CA TYR A 55 10.21 -8.67 -9.70
C TYR A 55 9.75 -9.04 -8.28
N LYS A 56 10.41 -10.03 -7.68
CA LYS A 56 10.09 -10.47 -6.30
C LYS A 56 10.22 -9.28 -5.34
N HIS A 57 9.25 -9.13 -4.42
CA HIS A 57 9.12 -8.00 -3.49
C HIS A 57 8.66 -6.68 -4.14
N GLY A 58 8.29 -6.66 -5.42
CA GLY A 58 7.87 -5.43 -6.11
C GLY A 58 6.64 -4.75 -5.49
N VAL A 59 5.68 -5.54 -4.98
CA VAL A 59 4.51 -4.96 -4.28
C VAL A 59 4.92 -4.38 -2.93
N LEU A 60 5.77 -5.07 -2.17
CA LEU A 60 6.28 -4.60 -0.89
C LEU A 60 7.07 -3.29 -1.06
N GLU A 61 7.94 -3.21 -2.06
CA GLU A 61 8.68 -1.98 -2.39
C GLU A 61 7.72 -0.82 -2.72
N ARG A 62 6.67 -1.08 -3.51
CA ARG A 62 5.65 -0.06 -3.81
C ARG A 62 4.94 0.42 -2.55
N VAL A 63 4.58 -0.48 -1.63
CA VAL A 63 3.95 -0.13 -0.35
C VAL A 63 4.89 0.74 0.49
N ALA A 64 6.16 0.36 0.60
CA ALA A 64 7.17 1.14 1.32
C ALA A 64 7.33 2.56 0.73
N SER A 65 7.43 2.64 -0.60
CA SER A 65 7.58 3.92 -1.31
C SER A 65 6.35 4.82 -1.17
N THR A 66 5.16 4.27 -1.45
CA THR A 66 3.91 5.05 -1.39
C THR A 66 3.54 5.43 0.05
N GLY A 67 3.80 4.58 1.04
CA GLY A 67 3.63 4.92 2.45
C GLY A 67 4.56 6.05 2.91
N SER A 68 5.81 6.03 2.45
CA SER A 68 6.75 7.14 2.71
C SER A 68 6.27 8.46 2.10
N LEU A 69 5.79 8.43 0.85
CA LEU A 69 5.19 9.62 0.21
C LEU A 69 3.97 10.14 0.97
N ALA A 70 3.11 9.24 1.47
CA ALA A 70 1.95 9.62 2.26
C ALA A 70 2.33 10.31 3.58
N LEU A 71 3.37 9.83 4.26
CA LEU A 71 3.90 10.47 5.47
C LEU A 71 4.45 11.88 5.16
N CYS A 72 5.23 12.04 4.08
CA CYS A 72 5.71 13.37 3.67
C CYS A 72 4.56 14.35 3.36
N ILE A 73 3.48 13.86 2.75
CA ILE A 73 2.28 14.69 2.50
C ILE A 73 1.63 15.07 3.83
N TYR A 74 1.49 14.13 4.76
CA TYR A 74 0.89 14.37 6.07
C TYR A 74 1.63 15.43 6.88
N ASP A 75 2.97 15.41 6.85
CA ASP A 75 3.80 16.42 7.53
C ASP A 75 3.47 17.86 7.08
N ASN A 76 2.99 18.03 5.85
CA ASN A 76 2.61 19.33 5.28
C ASN A 76 1.10 19.61 5.37
N TYR A 77 0.27 18.57 5.52
CA TYR A 77 -1.19 18.64 5.51
C TYR A 77 -1.79 17.75 6.62
N PRO A 78 -1.64 18.13 7.90
CA PRO A 78 -1.99 17.28 9.04
C PRO A 78 -3.49 17.03 9.21
N THR A 79 -4.33 17.70 8.43
CA THR A 79 -5.79 17.51 8.40
C THR A 79 -6.22 16.25 7.65
N ILE A 80 -5.33 15.63 6.87
CA ILE A 80 -5.62 14.39 6.15
C ILE A 80 -5.75 13.24 7.16
N ASP A 81 -6.69 12.34 6.92
CA ASP A 81 -6.80 11.10 7.68
C ASP A 81 -5.65 10.14 7.30
N ILE A 82 -4.46 10.37 7.86
CA ILE A 82 -3.24 9.60 7.56
C ILE A 82 -3.39 8.15 7.95
N ASP A 83 -4.05 7.87 9.07
CA ASP A 83 -4.41 6.53 9.50
C ASP A 83 -5.14 5.76 8.39
N LEU A 84 -6.19 6.36 7.82
CA LEU A 84 -6.97 5.77 6.72
C LEU A 84 -6.11 5.58 5.47
N LEU A 85 -5.30 6.58 5.10
CA LEU A 85 -4.47 6.56 3.90
C LEU A 85 -3.37 5.49 3.98
N LEU A 86 -2.62 5.42 5.09
CA LEU A 86 -1.57 4.40 5.29
C LEU A 86 -2.17 2.99 5.35
N THR A 87 -3.30 2.83 6.03
CA THR A 87 -4.02 1.55 6.09
C THR A 87 -4.42 1.11 4.69
N ALA A 88 -4.99 2.00 3.87
CA ALA A 88 -5.33 1.68 2.49
C ALA A 88 -4.08 1.35 1.64
N ILE A 89 -2.97 2.06 1.80
CA ILE A 89 -1.71 1.77 1.10
C ILE A 89 -1.24 0.35 1.40
N ILE A 90 -1.15 -0.03 2.67
CA ILE A 90 -0.73 -1.38 3.09
C ILE A 90 -1.68 -2.43 2.51
N LEU A 91 -2.98 -2.27 2.74
CA LEU A 91 -3.99 -3.25 2.32
C LEU A 91 -4.11 -3.35 0.79
N SER A 92 -3.78 -2.29 0.05
CA SER A 92 -3.67 -2.35 -1.42
C SER A 92 -2.58 -3.32 -1.88
N GLY A 93 -1.49 -3.44 -1.11
CA GLY A 93 -0.43 -4.41 -1.36
C GLY A 93 -0.92 -5.84 -1.21
N PHE A 94 -1.58 -6.15 -0.10
CA PHE A 94 -2.18 -7.48 0.11
C PHE A 94 -3.24 -7.80 -0.96
N ARG A 95 -4.14 -6.85 -1.27
CA ARG A 95 -5.14 -6.98 -2.33
C ARG A 95 -4.51 -7.37 -3.66
N ASP A 96 -3.40 -6.74 -4.03
CA ASP A 96 -2.73 -7.00 -5.30
C ASP A 96 -1.94 -8.31 -5.29
N ALA A 97 -1.47 -8.75 -4.11
CA ALA A 97 -0.79 -10.03 -3.94
C ALA A 97 -1.73 -11.24 -4.05
N VAL A 98 -2.95 -11.15 -3.49
CA VAL A 98 -3.88 -12.29 -3.39
C VAL A 98 -5.09 -12.21 -4.31
N GLY A 99 -5.33 -11.04 -4.90
CA GLY A 99 -6.44 -10.80 -5.82
C GLY A 99 -7.65 -10.15 -5.16
N ARG A 100 -8.36 -9.34 -5.96
CA ARG A 100 -9.47 -8.47 -5.52
C ARG A 100 -10.65 -9.20 -4.86
N PRO A 101 -11.21 -10.29 -5.43
CA PRO A 101 -12.41 -10.91 -4.86
C PRO A 101 -12.12 -11.61 -3.52
N PHE A 102 -10.94 -12.23 -3.43
CA PHE A 102 -10.49 -12.91 -2.22
C PHE A 102 -10.32 -11.90 -1.09
N PHE A 103 -9.56 -10.84 -1.35
CA PHE A 103 -9.23 -9.85 -0.33
C PHE A 103 -10.42 -9.01 0.15
N TYR A 104 -11.45 -8.81 -0.69
CA TYR A 104 -12.62 -8.04 -0.28
C TYR A 104 -13.31 -8.63 0.96
N LYS A 105 -13.30 -9.96 1.11
CA LYS A 105 -13.89 -10.64 2.27
C LYS A 105 -13.25 -10.23 3.59
N ASN A 106 -11.97 -9.86 3.58
CA ASN A 106 -11.21 -9.48 4.77
C ASN A 106 -11.43 -8.02 5.20
N ILE A 107 -11.99 -7.18 4.33
CA ILE A 107 -12.11 -5.73 4.57
C ILE A 107 -13.54 -5.20 4.43
N LYS A 108 -14.50 -6.06 4.06
CA LYS A 108 -15.90 -5.67 3.78
C LYS A 108 -16.56 -4.93 4.94
N ASP A 109 -16.14 -5.20 6.17
CA ASP A 109 -16.66 -4.60 7.39
C ASP A 109 -16.02 -3.23 7.70
N TYR A 110 -15.08 -2.78 6.85
CA TYR A 110 -14.42 -1.47 6.89
C TYR A 110 -14.77 -0.68 5.62
N PRO A 111 -15.98 -0.10 5.54
CA PRO A 111 -16.50 0.48 4.31
C PRO A 111 -15.60 1.59 3.75
N GLU A 112 -14.99 2.42 4.58
CA GLU A 112 -14.09 3.49 4.13
C GLU A 112 -12.80 2.97 3.47
N ILE A 113 -12.29 1.82 3.93
CA ILE A 113 -11.13 1.15 3.32
C ILE A 113 -11.56 0.52 2.00
N ALA A 114 -12.72 -0.16 1.99
CA ALA A 114 -13.29 -0.75 0.79
C ALA A 114 -13.56 0.32 -0.29
N GLU A 115 -14.06 1.50 0.07
CA GLU A 115 -14.25 2.64 -0.85
C GLU A 115 -12.94 3.09 -1.50
N ILE A 116 -11.86 3.21 -0.73
CA ILE A 116 -10.56 3.60 -1.28
C ILE A 116 -10.04 2.54 -2.26
N LEU A 117 -10.04 1.28 -1.81
CA LEU A 117 -9.45 0.16 -2.54
C LEU A 117 -10.28 -0.28 -3.76
N TYR A 118 -11.60 -0.05 -3.75
CA TYR A 118 -12.52 -0.50 -4.77
C TYR A 118 -13.34 0.70 -5.27
N LYS A 119 -12.81 1.41 -6.27
CA LYS A 119 -13.38 2.67 -6.82
C LYS A 119 -14.89 2.65 -7.07
N LYS A 120 -15.45 1.51 -7.48
CA LYS A 120 -16.89 1.33 -7.73
C LYS A 120 -17.76 1.58 -6.48
N ASN A 121 -17.18 1.49 -5.29
CA ASN A 121 -17.90 1.62 -4.03
C ASN A 121 -17.87 3.06 -3.48
N ARG A 122 -17.12 3.99 -4.10
CA ARG A 122 -16.97 5.36 -3.58
C ARG A 122 -18.29 6.11 -3.65
N GLN A 123 -18.89 6.39 -2.50
CA GLN A 123 -20.16 7.12 -2.43
C GLN A 123 -19.98 8.64 -2.52
N LYS A 124 -18.84 9.17 -2.04
CA LYS A 124 -18.55 10.61 -2.02
C LYS A 124 -17.08 10.88 -2.36
N PRO A 125 -16.76 12.05 -2.97
CA PRO A 125 -15.38 12.48 -3.12
C PRO A 125 -14.79 12.78 -1.73
N LYS A 126 -13.74 12.06 -1.35
CA LYS A 126 -12.94 12.31 -0.15
C LYS A 126 -11.50 12.61 -0.59
N ILE A 127 -10.81 13.48 0.14
CA ILE A 127 -9.45 13.87 -0.22
C ILE A 127 -8.50 12.66 -0.17
N GLU A 128 -8.72 11.71 0.74
CA GLU A 128 -7.96 10.47 0.85
C GLU A 128 -8.13 9.58 -0.39
N HIS A 129 -9.30 9.59 -1.03
CA HIS A 129 -9.53 8.85 -2.27
C HIS A 129 -8.65 9.39 -3.40
N PHE A 130 -8.56 10.73 -3.49
CA PHE A 130 -7.74 11.43 -4.46
C PHE A 130 -6.24 11.21 -4.17
N LEU A 131 -5.82 11.46 -2.94
CA LEU A 131 -4.42 11.32 -2.53
C LEU A 131 -3.91 9.89 -2.72
N PHE A 132 -4.69 8.88 -2.34
CA PHE A 132 -4.32 7.49 -2.57
C PHE A 132 -4.04 7.21 -4.06
N ASP A 133 -4.92 7.68 -4.95
CA ASP A 133 -4.76 7.49 -6.39
C ASP A 133 -3.54 8.26 -6.94
N GLU A 134 -3.31 9.50 -6.49
CA GLU A 134 -2.20 10.33 -6.98
C GLU A 134 -0.84 9.88 -6.44
N ILE A 135 -0.74 9.45 -5.18
CA ILE A 135 0.50 8.92 -4.60
C ILE A 135 0.99 7.71 -5.41
N ILE A 136 0.08 6.78 -5.74
CA ILE A 136 0.42 5.61 -6.56
C ILE A 136 0.89 6.03 -7.96
N LYS A 137 0.22 7.00 -8.59
CA LYS A 137 0.63 7.49 -9.92
C LYS A 137 1.99 8.19 -9.90
N ILE A 138 2.27 8.98 -8.86
CA ILE A 138 3.56 9.66 -8.69
C ILE A 138 4.66 8.59 -8.59
N ASP A 139 4.47 7.59 -7.73
CA ASP A 139 5.40 6.48 -7.55
C ASP A 139 5.65 5.70 -8.85
N GLU A 140 4.58 5.33 -9.57
CA GLU A 140 4.67 4.65 -10.87
C GLU A 140 5.48 5.48 -11.90
N ARG A 141 5.27 6.81 -11.95
CA ARG A 141 5.98 7.70 -12.89
C ARG A 141 7.47 7.86 -12.58
N VAL A 142 7.83 7.90 -11.29
CA VAL A 142 9.25 7.96 -10.88
C VAL A 142 9.98 6.72 -11.38
N LYS A 143 9.39 5.53 -11.22
CA LYS A 143 10.01 4.29 -11.68
C LYS A 143 10.15 4.19 -13.19
N VAL A 144 9.12 4.57 -13.95
CA VAL A 144 9.21 4.60 -15.43
C VAL A 144 10.34 5.51 -15.92
N ARG A 145 10.55 6.66 -15.27
CA ARG A 145 11.66 7.57 -15.63
C ARG A 145 13.03 6.98 -15.32
N GLU A 146 13.19 6.24 -14.23
CA GLU A 146 14.44 5.54 -13.92
C GLU A 146 14.76 4.48 -14.96
N SER A 147 13.78 3.68 -15.40
CA SER A 147 13.97 2.68 -16.44
C SER A 147 14.40 3.29 -17.78
N ASN A 148 13.90 4.48 -18.13
CA ASN A 148 14.23 5.16 -19.38
C ASN A 148 15.57 5.93 -19.36
N LYS A 149 16.24 6.04 -18.21
CA LYS A 149 17.57 6.69 -18.11
C LYS A 149 18.73 5.72 -18.35
N ILE A 150 18.45 4.43 -18.54
CA ILE A 150 19.44 3.42 -18.91
C ILE A 150 19.60 3.45 -20.43
N PHE A 151 20.35 4.44 -20.93
CA PHE A 151 20.87 4.52 -22.31
C PHE A 151 22.30 5.03 -22.28
#